data_AF-A0A1Y1RXY7-F1
#
_entry.id   AF-A0A1Y1RXY7-F1
#
_cell.length_a   1.000
_cell.length_b   1.000
_cell.length_c   1.000
_cell.angle_alpha   90.00
_cell.angle_beta   90.00
_cell.angle_gamma   90.00
#
_symmetry.space_group_name_H-M   'P 1'
#
loop_
_entity.id
_entity.type
_entity.pdbx_description
1 polymer ?
#
loop_
_entity_poly.entity_id
_entity_poly.type
_entity_poly.pdbx_seq_one_letter_code
_entity_poly.pdbx_strand_id
1 'polypeptide(L)'
;MIITFFKEDAKGSFWYYSVHDRQGNLFTEYALTVVWGREPNAGREKVYLYESAREMDRALRSILRKKVSQGYKVLYRFARNKRYIALLQEFDFHAV
;
A
#
# COMPACT_ATOMS: atom_id res chain seq x y z
N MET A 1 3.69 -5.98 6.77
CA MET A 1 2.80 -5.91 5.61
C MET A 1 3.39 -4.96 4.59
N ILE A 2 3.43 -5.44 3.35
CA ILE A 2 3.81 -4.68 2.18
C ILE A 2 2.81 -5.01 1.08
N ILE A 3 2.35 -4.00 0.35
CA ILE A 3 1.63 -4.16 -0.90
C ILE A 3 2.15 -3.14 -1.89
N THR A 4 2.56 -3.62 -3.06
CA THR A 4 3.09 -2.82 -4.14
C THR A 4 2.18 -2.95 -5.34
N PHE A 5 1.79 -1.78 -5.84
CA PHE A 5 1.02 -1.63 -7.04
C PHE A 5 1.91 -1.13 -8.17
N PHE A 6 1.51 -1.44 -9.40
CA PHE A 6 2.07 -0.84 -10.60
C PHE A 6 0.96 -0.34 -11.53
N LYS A 7 1.29 0.66 -12.34
CA LYS A 7 0.46 1.16 -13.43
C LYS A 7 1.36 1.55 -14.58
N GLU A 8 1.03 1.11 -15.78
CA GLU A 8 1.66 1.59 -17.00
C GLU A 8 0.92 2.83 -17.52
N ASP A 9 1.66 3.84 -17.97
CA ASP A 9 1.08 4.98 -18.67
C ASP A 9 1.02 4.75 -20.19
N ALA A 10 0.34 5.65 -20.91
CA ALA A 10 0.19 5.53 -22.36
C ALA A 10 1.52 5.58 -23.15
N LYS A 11 2.63 5.96 -22.51
CA LYS A 11 3.96 6.01 -23.11
C LYS A 11 4.82 4.78 -22.75
N GLY A 12 4.21 3.76 -22.13
CA GLY A 12 4.90 2.53 -21.72
C GLY A 12 5.75 2.69 -20.46
N SER A 13 5.63 3.80 -19.73
CA SER A 13 6.42 4.03 -18.53
C SER A 13 5.64 3.60 -17.28
N PHE A 14 6.32 2.89 -16.37
CA PHE A 14 5.70 2.37 -15.16
C PHE A 14 5.65 3.41 -14.02
N TRP A 15 4.62 3.29 -13.20
CA TRP A 15 4.44 3.96 -11.92
C TRP A 15 4.24 2.91 -10.84
N TYR A 16 4.99 3.05 -9.76
CA TYR A 16 4.90 2.18 -8.60
C TYR A 16 4.26 2.92 -7.43
N TYR A 17 3.51 2.19 -6.62
CA TYR A 17 2.92 2.68 -5.39
C TYR A 17 2.97 1.57 -4.34
N SER A 18 3.83 1.71 -3.35
CA SER A 18 4.04 0.75 -2.28
C SER A 18 3.48 1.28 -0.97
N VAL A 19 2.79 0.43 -0.22
CA VAL A 19 2.32 0.70 1.14
C VAL A 19 2.98 -0.31 2.07
N HIS A 20 3.50 0.19 3.19
CA HIS A 20 4.17 -0.57 4.23
C HIS A 20 3.54 -0.27 5.58
N ASP A 21 3.40 -1.28 6.45
CA ASP A 21 3.11 -1.09 7.88
C ASP A 21 4.38 -0.89 8.72
N ARG A 22 5.48 -0.46 8.09
CA ARG A 22 6.75 -0.27 8.79
C ARG A 22 6.59 0.83 9.82
N GLN A 23 6.90 0.49 11.06
CA GLN A 23 6.94 1.44 12.16
C GLN A 23 8.13 2.38 11.93
N GLY A 24 7.85 3.60 11.48
CA GLY A 24 8.88 4.61 11.16
C GLY A 24 9.43 5.34 12.40
N ASN A 25 8.86 5.12 13.59
CA ASN A 25 9.32 5.69 14.83
C ASN A 25 8.99 4.77 16.02
N LEU A 26 9.62 5.04 17.18
CA LEU A 26 9.42 4.30 18.43
C LEU A 26 8.09 4.62 19.14
N PHE A 27 7.34 5.64 18.69
CA PHE A 27 6.28 6.29 19.47
C PHE A 27 4.88 6.16 18.88
N THR A 28 4.73 5.60 17.68
CA THR A 28 3.42 5.37 17.06
C THR A 28 3.30 3.92 16.64
N GLU A 29 2.34 3.24 17.26
CA GLU A 29 2.02 1.83 16.99
C GLU A 29 1.29 1.66 15.64
N TYR A 30 0.56 2.69 15.20
CA TYR A 30 -0.30 2.64 14.02
C TYR A 30 0.18 3.62 12.96
N ALA A 31 1.06 3.14 12.08
CA ALA A 31 1.61 3.91 10.99
C ALA A 31 1.53 3.15 9.66
N LEU A 32 1.32 3.91 8.58
CA LEU A 32 1.48 3.43 7.20
C LEU A 32 2.47 4.31 6.47
N THR A 33 3.50 3.71 5.92
CA THR A 33 4.44 4.38 5.01
C THR A 33 4.04 4.10 3.58
N VAL A 34 3.93 5.14 2.79
CA VAL A 34 3.63 5.05 1.37
C VAL A 34 4.82 5.59 0.58
N VAL A 35 5.27 4.82 -0.40
CA VAL A 35 6.32 5.22 -1.36
C VAL A 35 5.74 5.17 -2.77
N TRP A 36 5.94 6.21 -3.58
CA TRP A 36 5.49 6.21 -4.97
C TRP A 36 6.43 6.97 -5.90
N GLY A 37 6.52 6.47 -7.14
CA GLY A 37 7.46 7.01 -8.12
C GLY A 37 7.49 6.20 -9.40
N ARG A 38 8.43 6.55 -10.27
CA ARG A 38 8.74 5.81 -11.50
C ARG A 38 9.58 4.57 -11.24
N GLU A 39 10.22 4.51 -10.07
CA GLU A 39 11.03 3.38 -9.64
C GLU A 39 10.41 2.74 -8.38
N PRO A 40 10.54 1.42 -8.20
CA PRO A 40 9.92 0.72 -7.06
C PRO A 40 10.44 1.16 -5.69
N ASN A 41 11.71 1.58 -5.63
CA ASN A 41 12.45 1.88 -4.39
C ASN A 41 12.98 3.32 -4.33
N ALA A 42 12.71 4.14 -5.36
CA ALA A 42 13.11 5.54 -5.40
C ALA A 42 11.89 6.38 -5.77
N GLY A 43 11.57 7.36 -4.94
CA GLY A 43 10.37 8.14 -5.11
C GLY A 43 10.05 9.03 -3.94
N ARG A 44 8.82 9.58 -3.96
CA ARG A 44 8.27 10.35 -2.85
C ARG A 44 7.81 9.39 -1.79
N GLU A 45 8.12 9.71 -0.54
CA GLU A 45 7.65 8.98 0.62
C GLU A 45 6.69 9.86 1.44
N LYS A 46 5.68 9.23 2.04
CA LYS A 46 4.83 9.84 3.05
C LYS A 46 4.49 8.84 4.13
N VAL A 47 4.67 9.25 5.38
CA VAL A 47 4.24 8.50 6.55
C VAL A 47 2.90 9.05 7.03
N TYR A 48 1.95 8.16 7.26
CA TYR A 48 0.66 8.44 7.88
C TYR A 48 0.63 7.82 9.27
N LEU A 49 0.21 8.61 10.25
CA LEU A 49 0.06 8.19 11.63
C LEU A 49 -1.42 8.18 11.99
N TYR A 50 -1.83 7.22 12.81
CA TYR A 50 -3.22 7.02 13.21
C TYR A 50 -3.32 6.83 14.71
N GLU A 51 -4.48 7.18 15.27
CA GLU A 51 -4.71 7.05 16.71
C GLU A 51 -5.09 5.62 17.10
N SER A 52 -5.57 4.82 16.15
CA SER A 52 -5.99 3.44 16.40
C SER A 52 -5.74 2.50 15.22
N ALA A 53 -5.62 1.21 15.52
CA ALA A 53 -5.58 0.15 14.52
C ALA A 53 -6.79 0.18 13.57
N ARG A 54 -7.98 0.50 14.09
CA ARG A 54 -9.22 0.56 13.29
C ARG A 54 -9.23 1.72 12.31
N GLU A 55 -8.67 2.87 12.70
CA GLU A 55 -8.52 4.01 11.80
C GLU A 55 -7.50 3.70 10.70
N MET A 56 -6.36 3.14 11.07
CA MET A 56 -5.34 2.69 10.12
C MET A 56 -5.89 1.68 9.11
N ASP A 57 -6.66 0.69 9.56
CA ASP A 57 -7.26 -0.32 8.69
C ASP A 57 -8.32 0.29 7.73
N ARG A 58 -9.06 1.32 8.18
CA ARG A 58 -9.99 2.08 7.31
C ARG A 58 -9.21 2.87 6.25
N ALA A 59 -8.14 3.53 6.67
CA ALA A 59 -7.29 4.30 5.77
C ALA A 59 -6.60 3.40 4.74
N LEU A 60 -6.06 2.25 5.17
CA LEU A 60 -5.49 1.24 4.29
C LEU A 60 -6.49 0.83 3.22
N ARG A 61 -7.71 0.39 3.61
CA ARG A 61 -8.76 0.03 2.65
C ARG A 61 -9.07 1.15 1.66
N SER A 62 -9.15 2.40 2.14
CA SER A 62 -9.37 3.57 1.28
C SER A 62 -8.26 3.76 0.24
N ILE A 63 -7.00 3.63 0.66
CA ILE A 63 -5.83 3.70 -0.22
C ILE A 63 -5.90 2.59 -1.29
N LEU A 64 -6.13 1.34 -0.87
CA LEU A 64 -6.19 0.21 -1.80
C LEU A 64 -7.32 0.38 -2.82
N ARG A 65 -8.54 0.71 -2.38
CA ARG A 65 -9.69 0.98 -3.27
C ARG A 65 -9.38 2.08 -4.28
N LYS A 66 -8.82 3.19 -3.79
CA LYS A 66 -8.45 4.33 -4.64
C LYS A 66 -7.41 3.96 -5.68
N LYS A 67 -6.42 3.11 -5.34
CA LYS A 67 -5.38 2.71 -6.30
C LYS A 67 -5.94 1.81 -7.39
N VAL A 68 -6.77 0.83 -7.02
CA VAL A 68 -7.49 -0.01 -7.98
C VAL A 68 -8.36 0.83 -8.91
N SER A 69 -9.15 1.77 -8.37
CA SER A 69 -10.01 2.63 -9.19
C SER A 69 -9.22 3.57 -10.11
N GLN A 70 -7.94 3.83 -9.81
CA GLN A 70 -7.03 4.60 -10.67
C GLN A 70 -6.37 3.74 -11.77
N GLY A 71 -6.70 2.46 -11.85
CA GLY A 71 -6.15 1.50 -12.82
C GLY A 71 -4.80 0.91 -12.41
N TYR A 72 -4.41 1.00 -11.14
CA TYR A 72 -3.24 0.28 -10.64
C TYR A 72 -3.57 -1.19 -10.45
N LYS A 73 -2.63 -2.05 -10.82
CA LYS A 73 -2.65 -3.50 -10.59
C LYS A 73 -1.70 -3.86 -9.45
N VAL A 74 -1.96 -4.96 -8.76
CA VAL A 74 -1.04 -5.45 -7.71
C VAL A 74 0.13 -6.16 -8.36
N LEU A 75 1.33 -5.72 -8.02
CA LEU A 75 2.60 -6.37 -8.40
C LEU A 75 3.01 -7.39 -7.34
N TYR A 76 2.92 -7.00 -6.08
CA TYR A 76 3.39 -7.81 -4.97
C TYR A 76 2.59 -7.51 -3.71
N ARG A 77 2.34 -8.53 -2.89
CA ARG A 77 1.77 -8.37 -1.56
C ARG A 77 2.32 -9.41 -0.60
N PHE A 78 2.54 -8.99 0.64
CA PHE A 78 2.97 -9.89 1.71
C PHE A 78 2.50 -9.35 3.06
N ALA A 79 1.96 -10.24 3.89
CA ALA A 79 1.58 -9.95 5.27
C ALA A 79 1.87 -11.16 6.16
N ARG A 80 2.39 -10.89 7.36
CA ARG A 80 2.57 -11.91 8.42
C ARG A 80 1.40 -11.92 9.41
N ASN A 81 0.84 -10.76 9.70
CA ASN A 81 -0.28 -10.61 10.64
C ASN A 81 -1.59 -11.07 10.00
N LYS A 82 -2.33 -11.97 10.68
CA LYS A 82 -3.63 -12.50 10.23
C LYS A 82 -4.64 -11.40 9.89
N ARG A 83 -4.63 -10.28 10.62
CA ARG A 83 -5.50 -9.12 10.37
C ARG A 83 -5.27 -8.53 8.97
N TYR A 84 -4.01 -8.35 8.60
CA TYR A 84 -3.65 -7.84 7.27
C TYR A 84 -3.86 -8.87 6.17
N ILE A 85 -3.66 -10.16 6.45
CA ILE A 85 -3.97 -11.22 5.48
C ILE A 85 -5.46 -11.17 5.11
N ALA A 86 -6.35 -11.14 6.12
CA ALA A 86 -7.79 -11.03 5.90
C ALA A 86 -8.15 -9.75 5.14
N LEU A 87 -7.61 -8.59 5.54
CA LEU A 87 -7.86 -7.32 4.87
C LEU A 87 -7.42 -7.35 3.40
N LEU A 88 -6.24 -7.89 3.09
CA LEU A 88 -5.73 -7.99 1.73
C LEU A 88 -6.45 -9.04 0.88
N GLN A 89 -7.19 -9.97 1.49
CA GLN A 89 -8.06 -10.93 0.77
C GLN A 89 -9.40 -10.31 0.37
N GLU A 90 -9.88 -9.26 1.05
CA GLU A 90 -11.08 -8.49 0.63
C GLU A 90 -10.94 -7.90 -0.78
N PHE A 91 -9.69 -7.73 -1.20
CA PHE A 91 -9.33 -7.25 -2.51
C PHE A 91 -8.75 -8.43 -3.24
N ASP A 92 -9.59 -9.16 -3.97
CA ASP A 92 -9.21 -10.31 -4.77
C ASP A 92 -8.36 -9.84 -5.95
N PHE A 93 -7.12 -9.47 -5.64
CA PHE A 93 -6.13 -9.02 -6.59
C PHE A 93 -5.60 -10.28 -7.27
N HIS A 94 -6.15 -10.61 -8.44
CA HIS A 94 -5.44 -11.51 -9.34
C HIS A 94 -4.09 -10.86 -9.65
N ALA A 95 -3.04 -11.35 -8.97
CA ALA A 95 -1.67 -11.06 -9.33
C ALA A 95 -1.49 -11.56 -10.76
N VAL A 96 -1.14 -10.66 -11.66
CA VAL A 96 -0.87 -10.98 -13.06
C VAL A 96 0.47 -11.70 -13.15
#